data_AF-A0A2W7MB65-F1
#
_entry.id   AF-A0A2W7MB65-F1
#
_cell.length_a   1.000
_cell.length_b   1.000
_cell.length_c   1.000
_cell.angle_alpha   90.00
_cell.angle_beta   90.00
_cell.angle_gamma   90.00
#
_symmetry.space_group_name_H-M   'P 1'
#
loop_
_entity.id
_entity.type
_entity.pdbx_description
1 polymer ?
#
loop_
_entity_poly.entity_id
_entity_poly.type
_entity_poly.pdbx_seq_one_letter_code
_entity_poly.pdbx_strand_id
1 'polypeptide(L)'
;MTTLLHIQCSPRKQRSASLEVARSFIARYQANTPDTEIITLDLWNMALPEFDELAMEAKYAGLNGTPLTAAQQDAWNTLKALASHLHRADVLVMSVPLWNFSIPYKLKHFIDLVSQKDILFSVDPERGLEGLLHNTLAVVMYARGLDFSAQSSTPAERFDFQKPYVEAWLKFIGVTDVHSVIVEKTILGEDVDRRAREDATQQATRLADSVSLTLQAPRLHIDSAR
;
A
#
# COMPACT_ATOMS: atom_id res chain seq x y z
N MET A 1 -13.84 -13.75 8.72
CA MET A 1 -12.68 -13.25 9.48
C MET A 1 -11.98 -12.24 8.59
N THR A 2 -11.76 -11.02 9.09
CA THR A 2 -11.13 -9.95 8.31
C THR A 2 -9.62 -10.07 8.38
N THR A 3 -8.93 -9.86 7.27
CA THR A 3 -7.46 -9.80 7.22
C THR A 3 -7.00 -8.36 7.00
N LEU A 4 -6.20 -7.85 7.92
CA LEU A 4 -5.50 -6.58 7.79
C LEU A 4 -4.03 -6.84 7.44
N LEU A 5 -3.58 -6.31 6.30
CA LEU A 5 -2.19 -6.33 5.89
C LEU A 5 -1.53 -4.97 6.15
N HIS A 6 -0.47 -4.94 6.95
CA HIS A 6 0.38 -3.76 7.14
C HIS A 6 1.69 -3.87 6.34
N ILE A 7 1.87 -3.02 5.33
CA ILE A 7 3.14 -2.88 4.61
C ILE A 7 3.99 -1.75 5.22
N GLN A 8 5.11 -2.13 5.82
CA GLN A 8 6.08 -1.22 6.43
C GLN A 8 7.15 -0.80 5.44
N CYS A 9 7.15 0.47 5.06
CA CYS A 9 8.05 0.99 4.02
C CYS A 9 9.24 1.79 4.60
N SER A 10 9.37 1.89 5.93
CA SER A 10 10.39 2.70 6.60
C SER A 10 11.40 1.84 7.39
N PRO A 11 12.71 2.06 7.24
CA PRO A 11 13.71 1.39 8.07
C PRO A 11 13.85 2.05 9.45
N ARG A 12 13.24 3.22 9.68
CA ARG A 12 13.42 4.00 10.93
C ARG A 12 12.72 3.39 12.15
N LYS A 13 11.88 2.35 11.94
CA LYS A 13 11.15 1.60 12.99
C LYS A 13 10.48 2.54 13.99
N GLN A 14 10.85 2.50 15.27
CA GLN A 14 10.26 3.27 16.36
C GLN A 14 10.33 4.79 16.14
N ARG A 15 11.30 5.29 15.37
CA ARG A 15 11.45 6.73 15.09
C ARG A 15 10.64 7.21 13.89
N SER A 16 9.92 6.32 13.20
CA SER A 16 9.22 6.62 11.95
C SER A 16 7.81 7.16 12.21
N ALA A 17 7.56 8.41 11.82
CA ALA A 17 6.24 9.05 11.96
C ALA A 17 5.11 8.26 11.27
N SER A 18 5.34 7.78 10.04
CA SER A 18 4.34 6.98 9.32
C SER A 18 4.06 5.62 9.97
N LEU A 19 5.04 5.00 10.65
CA LEU A 19 4.81 3.73 11.36
C LEU A 19 4.08 3.96 12.67
N GLU A 20 4.42 5.03 13.39
CA GLU A 20 3.75 5.42 14.62
C GLU A 20 2.25 5.62 14.38
N VAL A 21 1.90 6.44 13.40
CA VAL A 21 0.50 6.72 13.03
C VAL A 21 -0.21 5.46 12.51
N ALA A 22 0.46 4.63 11.70
CA ALA A 22 -0.11 3.36 11.23
C ALA A 22 -0.39 2.38 12.37
N ARG A 23 0.51 2.29 13.36
CA ARG A 23 0.31 1.44 14.55
C ARG A 23 -0.86 1.92 15.38
N SER A 24 -1.04 3.22 15.55
CA SER A 24 -2.20 3.78 16.23
C SER A 24 -3.51 3.47 15.52
N PHE A 25 -3.54 3.54 14.18
CA PHE A 25 -4.69 3.08 13.39
C PHE A 25 -4.96 1.59 13.62
N ILE A 26 -3.94 0.73 13.46
CA ILE A 26 -4.09 -0.72 13.58
C ILE A 26 -4.55 -1.12 14.98
N ALA A 27 -3.96 -0.53 16.03
CA ALA A 27 -4.36 -0.80 17.40
C ALA A 27 -5.82 -0.42 17.67
N ARG A 28 -6.26 0.74 17.17
CA ARG A 28 -7.65 1.18 17.29
C ARG A 28 -8.59 0.31 16.48
N TYR A 29 -8.22 -0.05 15.25
CA TYR A 29 -8.99 -0.93 14.38
C TYR A 29 -9.18 -2.31 15.00
N GLN A 30 -8.11 -2.91 15.55
CA GLN A 30 -8.18 -4.19 16.23
C GLN A 30 -9.04 -4.15 17.50
N ALA A 31 -9.00 -3.05 18.25
CA ALA A 31 -9.89 -2.87 19.40
C ALA A 31 -11.38 -2.87 19.00
N ASN A 32 -11.70 -2.34 17.81
CA ASN A 32 -13.07 -2.31 17.27
C ASN A 32 -13.47 -3.61 16.55
N THR A 33 -12.48 -4.35 16.03
CA THR A 33 -12.68 -5.61 15.28
C THR A 33 -11.71 -6.68 15.79
N PRO A 34 -11.93 -7.25 17.01
CA PRO A 34 -10.96 -8.08 17.72
C PRO A 34 -10.54 -9.36 16.97
N ASP A 35 -11.42 -9.90 16.14
CA ASP A 35 -11.19 -11.12 15.35
C ASP A 35 -10.37 -10.89 14.07
N THR A 36 -9.83 -9.69 13.86
CA THR A 36 -9.00 -9.36 12.69
C THR A 36 -7.65 -10.08 12.76
N GLU A 37 -7.31 -10.84 11.72
CA GLU A 37 -5.94 -11.33 11.50
C GLU A 37 -5.05 -10.17 11.04
N ILE A 38 -4.00 -9.86 11.80
CA ILE A 38 -3.04 -8.82 11.43
C ILE A 38 -1.79 -9.47 10.85
N ILE A 39 -1.49 -9.18 9.58
CA ILE A 39 -0.29 -9.60 8.88
C ILE A 39 0.60 -8.38 8.68
N THR A 40 1.90 -8.48 8.96
CA THR A 40 2.86 -7.40 8.73
C THR A 40 3.91 -7.83 7.71
N LEU A 41 4.08 -7.05 6.65
CA LEU A 41 5.18 -7.16 5.69
C LEU A 41 6.16 -6.01 5.89
N ASP A 42 7.31 -6.35 6.47
CA ASP A 42 8.42 -5.42 6.66
C ASP A 42 9.38 -5.47 5.47
N LEU A 43 9.23 -4.53 4.54
CA LEU A 43 10.03 -4.49 3.31
C LEU A 43 11.54 -4.31 3.56
N TRP A 44 11.92 -3.85 4.76
CA TRP A 44 13.31 -3.66 5.15
C TRP A 44 13.91 -4.87 5.87
N ASN A 45 13.08 -5.82 6.31
CA ASN A 45 13.52 -7.07 6.91
C ASN A 45 13.23 -8.29 6.03
N MET A 46 12.79 -8.05 4.80
CA MET A 46 12.47 -9.07 3.82
C MET A 46 13.52 -9.11 2.71
N ALA A 47 13.91 -10.32 2.31
CA ALA A 47 14.70 -10.56 1.12
C ALA A 47 13.78 -10.50 -0.11
N LEU A 48 13.63 -9.31 -0.69
CA LEU A 48 12.98 -9.14 -1.98
C LEU A 48 13.90 -9.72 -3.06
N PRO A 49 13.43 -10.66 -3.91
CA PRO A 49 14.23 -11.18 -5.01
C PRO A 49 14.51 -10.05 -6.01
N GLU A 50 15.63 -10.12 -6.73
CA GLU A 50 15.85 -9.23 -7.87
C GLU A 50 14.84 -9.56 -8.99
N PHE A 51 14.34 -8.54 -9.69
CA PHE A 51 13.58 -8.74 -10.92
C PHE A 51 14.56 -8.76 -12.10
N ASP A 52 15.28 -9.87 -12.23
CA ASP A 52 16.39 -10.05 -13.16
C ASP A 52 15.95 -10.49 -14.58
N GLU A 53 16.94 -10.85 -15.42
CA GLU A 53 16.71 -11.31 -16.80
C GLU A 53 15.76 -12.51 -16.86
N LEU A 54 15.92 -13.49 -15.96
CA LEU A 54 15.05 -14.68 -15.92
C LEU A 54 13.60 -14.30 -15.60
N ALA A 55 13.38 -13.42 -14.61
CA ALA A 55 12.05 -12.93 -14.28
C ALA A 55 11.43 -12.10 -15.43
N MET A 56 12.25 -11.34 -16.16
CA MET A 56 11.82 -10.58 -17.34
C MET A 56 11.43 -11.51 -18.50
N GLU A 57 12.23 -12.54 -18.78
CA GLU A 57 11.89 -13.55 -19.79
C GLU A 57 10.59 -14.29 -19.44
N ALA A 58 10.41 -14.65 -18.16
CA ALA A 58 9.18 -15.27 -17.68
C ALA A 58 7.96 -14.37 -17.95
N LYS A 59 8.10 -13.06 -17.66
CA LYS A 59 7.06 -12.07 -17.95
C LYS A 59 6.70 -12.04 -19.44
N TYR A 60 7.69 -11.98 -20.32
CA TYR A 60 7.43 -11.93 -21.77
C TYR A 60 6.88 -13.24 -22.33
N ALA A 61 7.36 -14.39 -21.84
CA ALA A 61 6.79 -15.68 -22.20
C ALA A 61 5.30 -15.75 -21.85
N GLY A 62 4.91 -15.32 -20.64
CA GLY A 62 3.52 -15.23 -20.22
C GLY A 62 2.67 -14.27 -21.07
N LEU A 63 3.21 -13.09 -21.40
CA LEU A 63 2.53 -12.12 -22.27
C LEU A 63 2.29 -12.65 -23.69
N ASN A 64 3.20 -13.48 -24.20
CA ASN A 64 3.13 -14.06 -25.55
C ASN A 64 2.42 -15.42 -25.59
N GLY A 65 1.90 -15.92 -24.46
CA GLY A 65 1.29 -17.25 -24.38
C GLY A 65 2.27 -18.41 -24.56
N THR A 66 3.56 -18.17 -24.37
CA THR A 66 4.61 -19.20 -24.40
C THR A 66 4.69 -19.89 -23.03
N PRO A 67 4.67 -21.23 -22.96
CA PRO A 67 4.83 -21.93 -21.69
C PRO A 67 6.13 -21.56 -20.98
N LEU A 68 6.07 -21.36 -19.66
CA LEU A 68 7.24 -21.08 -18.84
C LEU A 68 8.13 -22.32 -18.70
N THR A 69 9.44 -22.12 -18.70
CA THR A 69 10.39 -23.16 -18.23
C THR A 69 10.22 -23.37 -16.72
N ALA A 70 10.76 -24.47 -16.18
CA ALA A 70 10.69 -24.74 -14.74
C ALA A 70 11.30 -23.58 -13.90
N ALA A 71 12.46 -23.06 -14.29
CA ALA A 71 13.11 -21.95 -13.60
C ALA A 71 12.29 -20.65 -13.66
N GLN A 72 11.69 -20.36 -14.81
CA GLN A 72 10.79 -19.21 -14.96
C GLN A 72 9.51 -19.37 -14.14
N GLN A 73 8.97 -20.59 -14.05
CA GLN A 73 7.80 -20.90 -13.24
C GLN A 73 8.09 -20.72 -11.74
N ASP A 74 9.26 -21.12 -11.27
CA ASP A 74 9.69 -20.94 -9.87
C ASP A 74 9.87 -19.46 -9.53
N ALA A 75 10.48 -18.68 -10.42
CA ALA A 75 10.56 -17.22 -10.29
C ALA A 75 9.16 -16.60 -10.19
N TRP A 76 8.24 -17.01 -11.07
CA TRP A 76 6.86 -16.50 -11.06
C TRP A 76 6.07 -16.90 -9.81
N ASN A 77 6.28 -18.12 -9.31
CA ASN A 77 5.68 -18.60 -8.06
C ASN A 77 6.15 -17.77 -6.86
N THR A 78 7.41 -17.33 -6.85
CA THR A 78 7.93 -16.43 -5.82
C THR A 78 7.19 -15.08 -5.83
N LEU A 79 6.94 -14.51 -7.00
CA LEU A 79 6.19 -13.26 -7.14
C LEU A 79 4.71 -13.43 -6.71
N LYS A 80 4.08 -14.54 -7.09
CA LYS A 80 2.71 -14.89 -6.66
C LYS A 80 2.63 -15.05 -5.15
N ALA A 81 3.62 -15.69 -4.53
CA ALA A 81 3.67 -15.85 -3.08
C ALA A 81 3.76 -14.48 -2.37
N LEU A 82 4.61 -13.57 -2.85
CA LEU A 82 4.70 -12.19 -2.34
C LEU A 82 3.36 -11.45 -2.48
N ALA A 83 2.71 -11.54 -3.64
CA ALA A 83 1.44 -10.87 -3.90
C ALA A 83 0.25 -11.52 -3.17
N SER A 84 0.35 -12.77 -2.74
CA SER A 84 -0.76 -13.49 -2.08
C SER A 84 -1.27 -12.79 -0.82
N HIS A 85 -0.39 -12.07 -0.11
CA HIS A 85 -0.79 -11.26 1.05
C HIS A 85 -1.74 -10.12 0.65
N LEU A 86 -1.53 -9.49 -0.50
CA LEU A 86 -2.40 -8.43 -1.01
C LEU A 86 -3.78 -8.97 -1.40
N HIS A 87 -3.83 -10.12 -2.07
CA HIS A 87 -5.09 -10.80 -2.41
C HIS A 87 -5.93 -11.20 -1.20
N ARG A 88 -5.27 -11.56 -0.10
CA ARG A 88 -5.94 -11.92 1.16
C ARG A 88 -6.43 -10.72 1.96
N ALA A 89 -5.96 -9.51 1.66
CA ALA A 89 -6.21 -8.34 2.49
C ALA A 89 -7.60 -7.74 2.21
N ASP A 90 -8.44 -7.66 3.24
CA ASP A 90 -9.64 -6.83 3.23
C ASP A 90 -9.27 -5.37 3.53
N VAL A 91 -8.29 -5.17 4.42
CA VAL A 91 -7.75 -3.85 4.78
C VAL A 91 -6.25 -3.81 4.53
N LEU A 92 -5.81 -2.91 3.66
CA LEU A 92 -4.41 -2.65 3.38
C LEU A 92 -3.95 -1.37 4.08
N VAL A 93 -3.10 -1.51 5.09
CA VAL A 93 -2.43 -0.38 5.74
C VAL A 93 -1.03 -0.22 5.17
N MET A 94 -0.67 0.98 4.72
CA MET A 94 0.68 1.29 4.25
C MET A 94 1.30 2.44 5.07
N SER A 95 2.58 2.31 5.42
CA SER A 95 3.32 3.35 6.13
C SER A 95 4.51 3.83 5.31
N VAL A 96 4.35 4.97 4.65
CA VAL A 96 5.22 5.40 3.54
C VAL A 96 5.93 6.71 3.92
N PRO A 97 7.27 6.71 4.13
CA PRO A 97 8.03 7.95 4.27
C PRO A 97 8.38 8.54 2.89
N LEU A 98 8.58 9.86 2.81
CA LEU A 98 8.97 10.56 1.58
C LEU A 98 10.49 10.72 1.54
N TRP A 99 11.14 10.14 0.53
CA TRP A 99 12.58 10.22 0.29
C TRP A 99 12.84 10.82 -1.08
N ASN A 100 13.61 11.91 -1.14
CA ASN A 100 13.93 12.61 -2.38
C ASN A 100 12.68 12.86 -3.25
N PHE A 101 11.62 13.39 -2.63
CA PHE A 101 10.34 13.72 -3.28
C PHE A 101 9.46 12.53 -3.70
N SER A 102 9.91 11.28 -3.51
CA SER A 102 9.15 10.08 -3.87
C SER A 102 9.16 9.02 -2.75
N ILE A 103 8.78 7.80 -3.10
CA ILE A 103 8.74 6.63 -2.20
C ILE A 103 10.13 6.01 -1.99
N PRO A 104 10.35 5.25 -0.90
CA PRO A 104 11.60 4.52 -0.71
C PRO A 104 11.78 3.43 -1.76
N TYR A 105 13.03 3.20 -2.20
CA TYR A 105 13.33 2.25 -3.26
C TYR A 105 12.87 0.81 -2.95
N LYS A 106 12.87 0.38 -1.67
CA LYS A 106 12.34 -0.93 -1.26
C LYS A 106 10.84 -1.07 -1.55
N LEU A 107 10.07 0.00 -1.42
CA LEU A 107 8.66 0.00 -1.81
C LEU A 107 8.51 -0.06 -3.33
N LYS A 108 9.30 0.72 -4.08
CA LYS A 108 9.29 0.64 -5.55
C LYS A 108 9.65 -0.76 -6.05
N HIS A 109 10.66 -1.38 -5.45
CA HIS A 109 11.07 -2.75 -5.74
C HIS A 109 9.92 -3.73 -5.46
N PHE A 110 9.29 -3.67 -4.28
CA PHE A 110 8.12 -4.49 -3.98
C PHE A 110 7.00 -4.30 -5.01
N ILE A 111 6.65 -3.05 -5.34
CA ILE A 111 5.65 -2.71 -6.35
C ILE A 111 5.97 -3.35 -7.69
N ASP A 112 7.23 -3.27 -8.15
CA ASP A 112 7.65 -3.86 -9.42
C ASP A 112 7.55 -5.39 -9.41
N LEU A 113 7.86 -6.04 -8.29
CA LEU A 113 7.76 -7.49 -8.16
C LEU A 113 6.31 -7.99 -8.24
N VAL A 114 5.37 -7.30 -7.59
CA VAL A 114 3.98 -7.78 -7.49
C VAL A 114 3.08 -7.26 -8.62
N SER A 115 3.43 -6.15 -9.27
CA SER A 115 2.62 -5.55 -10.34
C SER A 115 2.86 -6.23 -11.69
N GLN A 116 2.48 -7.50 -11.79
CA GLN A 116 2.61 -8.30 -13.01
C GLN A 116 1.25 -8.78 -13.49
N LYS A 117 1.16 -9.06 -14.81
CA LYS A 117 -0.01 -9.67 -15.43
C LYS A 117 -0.31 -11.01 -14.76
N ASP A 118 -1.58 -11.24 -14.47
CA ASP A 118 -2.13 -12.42 -13.79
C ASP A 118 -1.56 -12.61 -12.36
N ILE A 119 -0.93 -11.57 -11.80
CA ILE A 119 -0.56 -11.46 -10.38
C ILE A 119 -1.40 -10.39 -9.69
N LEU A 120 -1.36 -9.13 -10.13
CA LEU A 120 -2.18 -8.04 -9.53
C LEU A 120 -3.10 -7.33 -10.53
N PHE A 121 -2.92 -7.57 -11.82
CA PHE A 121 -3.82 -7.08 -12.86
C PHE A 121 -3.97 -8.15 -13.95
N SER A 122 -5.11 -8.15 -14.64
CA SER A 122 -5.35 -8.89 -15.87
C SER A 122 -5.31 -7.95 -17.07
N VAL A 123 -5.23 -8.55 -18.26
CA VAL A 123 -5.33 -7.83 -19.53
C VAL A 123 -6.53 -8.40 -20.26
N ASP A 124 -7.53 -7.56 -20.49
CA ASP A 124 -8.68 -7.86 -21.30
C ASP A 124 -8.55 -7.17 -22.67
N PRO A 125 -8.75 -7.87 -23.79
CA PRO A 125 -8.59 -7.30 -25.13
C PRO A 125 -9.52 -6.11 -25.44
N GLU A 126 -10.68 -6.01 -24.78
CA GLU A 126 -11.68 -4.97 -25.02
C GLU A 126 -11.63 -3.87 -23.96
N ARG A 127 -11.42 -4.23 -22.69
CA ARG A 127 -11.46 -3.32 -21.53
C ARG A 127 -10.08 -2.80 -21.11
N GLY A 128 -8.99 -3.38 -21.61
CA GLY A 128 -7.63 -3.00 -21.30
C GLY A 128 -7.11 -3.63 -20.01
N LEU A 129 -6.36 -2.87 -19.21
CA LEU A 129 -5.79 -3.35 -17.95
C LEU A 129 -6.84 -3.27 -16.84
N GLU A 130 -7.04 -4.37 -16.11
CA GLU A 130 -7.97 -4.45 -14.98
C GLU A 130 -7.22 -4.95 -13.73
N GLY A 131 -7.23 -4.17 -12.66
CA GLY A 131 -6.65 -4.57 -11.37
C GLY A 131 -7.45 -5.70 -10.71
N LEU A 132 -6.85 -6.50 -9.84
CA LEU A 132 -7.49 -7.70 -9.27
C LEU A 132 -8.01 -7.54 -7.82
N LEU A 133 -7.73 -6.41 -7.15
CA LEU A 133 -7.98 -6.22 -5.70
C LEU A 133 -9.22 -5.37 -5.39
N HIS A 134 -10.36 -5.68 -6.00
CA HIS A 134 -11.58 -4.84 -5.93
C HIS A 134 -12.27 -4.80 -4.56
N ASN A 135 -11.96 -5.75 -3.66
CA ASN A 135 -12.62 -5.89 -2.36
C ASN A 135 -11.74 -5.39 -1.20
N THR A 136 -10.63 -4.73 -1.50
CA THR A 136 -9.69 -4.21 -0.51
C THR A 136 -9.90 -2.72 -0.31
N LEU A 137 -9.93 -2.28 0.94
CA LEU A 137 -9.85 -0.87 1.33
C LEU A 137 -8.41 -0.55 1.75
N ALA A 138 -7.85 0.56 1.27
CA ALA A 138 -6.52 1.01 1.67
C ALA A 138 -6.54 2.21 2.61
N VAL A 139 -5.66 2.18 3.61
CA VAL A 139 -5.34 3.31 4.47
C VAL A 139 -3.83 3.57 4.41
N VAL A 140 -3.44 4.73 3.87
CA VAL A 140 -2.03 5.07 3.69
C VAL A 140 -1.62 6.20 4.64
N MET A 141 -0.62 5.91 5.47
CA MET A 141 0.03 6.87 6.35
C MET A 141 1.30 7.39 5.68
N TYR A 142 1.25 8.63 5.21
CA TYR A 142 2.39 9.32 4.62
C TYR A 142 3.12 10.13 5.67
N ALA A 143 4.46 10.13 5.62
CA ALA A 143 5.28 11.03 6.43
C ALA A 143 6.29 11.77 5.55
N ARG A 144 6.33 13.11 5.67
CA ARG A 144 7.26 13.96 4.93
C ARG A 144 7.89 15.03 5.82
N GLY A 145 9.13 15.38 5.48
CA GLY A 145 9.97 16.28 6.29
C GLY A 145 9.60 17.75 6.12
N LEU A 146 9.47 18.19 4.87
CA LEU A 146 9.27 19.59 4.51
C LEU A 146 7.79 19.98 4.53
N ASP A 147 7.53 21.27 4.36
CA ASP A 147 6.21 21.85 4.10
C ASP A 147 5.89 21.73 2.60
N PHE A 148 4.70 21.21 2.25
CA PHE A 148 4.24 21.10 0.86
C PHE A 148 3.00 21.95 0.57
N SER A 149 2.68 22.92 1.43
CA SER A 149 1.66 23.94 1.15
C SER A 149 1.95 24.71 -0.14
N ALA A 150 0.91 25.27 -0.75
CA ALA A 150 1.01 25.96 -2.04
C ALA A 150 2.00 27.15 -2.03
N GLN A 151 2.24 27.75 -0.86
CA GLN A 151 3.15 28.89 -0.68
C GLN A 151 4.56 28.48 -0.25
N SER A 152 4.82 27.20 -0.03
CA SER A 152 6.14 26.69 0.35
C SER A 152 7.14 26.73 -0.81
N SER A 153 8.42 26.49 -0.52
CA SER A 153 9.45 26.27 -1.56
C SER A 153 9.34 24.91 -2.24
N THR A 154 8.55 23.99 -1.67
CA THR A 154 8.34 22.63 -2.16
C THR A 154 6.85 22.30 -2.30
N PRO A 155 6.07 23.09 -3.06
CA PRO A 155 4.63 22.90 -3.16
C PRO A 155 4.29 21.50 -3.70
N ALA A 156 3.25 20.86 -3.14
CA ALA A 156 2.85 19.50 -3.48
C ALA A 156 2.66 19.29 -4.99
N GLU A 157 2.08 20.26 -5.71
CA GLU A 157 1.82 20.16 -7.15
C GLU A 157 3.08 19.85 -7.99
N ARG A 158 4.28 20.22 -7.49
CA ARG A 158 5.56 20.05 -8.20
C ARG A 158 6.49 19.03 -7.56
N PHE A 159 6.35 18.83 -6.24
CA PHE A 159 7.33 18.08 -5.45
C PHE A 159 6.76 16.83 -4.78
N ASP A 160 5.45 16.58 -4.83
CA ASP A 160 4.88 15.34 -4.27
C ASP A 160 4.77 14.25 -5.34
N PHE A 161 5.81 13.41 -5.44
CA PHE A 161 5.80 12.16 -6.20
C PHE A 161 5.61 10.93 -5.29
N GLN A 162 5.12 11.14 -4.07
CA GLN A 162 4.90 10.08 -3.10
C GLN A 162 3.43 9.66 -3.10
N LYS A 163 2.53 10.53 -2.63
CA LYS A 163 1.11 10.20 -2.49
C LYS A 163 0.45 9.96 -3.86
N PRO A 164 0.65 10.81 -4.88
CA PRO A 164 0.07 10.56 -6.20
C PRO A 164 0.53 9.23 -6.81
N TYR A 165 1.80 8.86 -6.63
CA TYR A 165 2.34 7.60 -7.16
C TYR A 165 1.71 6.38 -6.48
N VAL A 166 1.68 6.36 -5.14
CA VAL A 166 1.11 5.23 -4.37
C VAL A 166 -0.39 5.08 -4.67
N GLU A 167 -1.14 6.17 -4.75
CA GLU A 167 -2.58 6.09 -5.05
C GLU A 167 -2.87 5.73 -6.49
N ALA A 168 -2.04 6.16 -7.44
CA ALA A 168 -2.14 5.71 -8.83
C ALA A 168 -1.90 4.19 -8.91
N TRP A 169 -0.88 3.68 -8.21
CA TRP A 169 -0.61 2.25 -8.14
C TRP A 169 -1.74 1.45 -7.48
N LEU A 170 -2.28 1.92 -6.34
CA LEU A 170 -3.41 1.27 -5.67
C LEU A 170 -4.63 1.17 -6.59
N LYS A 171 -4.99 2.28 -7.26
CA LYS A 171 -6.10 2.29 -8.22
C LYS A 171 -5.84 1.35 -9.39
N PHE A 172 -4.61 1.33 -9.91
CA PHE A 172 -4.21 0.44 -11.00
C PHE A 172 -4.41 -1.05 -10.64
N ILE A 173 -4.08 -1.46 -9.42
CA ILE A 173 -4.26 -2.85 -8.96
C ILE A 173 -5.69 -3.13 -8.45
N GLY A 174 -6.64 -2.20 -8.62
CA GLY A 174 -8.06 -2.40 -8.33
C GLY A 174 -8.52 -1.88 -6.96
N VAL A 175 -7.63 -1.31 -6.15
CA VAL A 175 -7.94 -0.73 -4.84
C VAL A 175 -8.39 0.71 -5.02
N THR A 176 -9.71 0.92 -5.08
CA THR A 176 -10.31 2.23 -5.36
C THR A 176 -10.75 2.98 -4.11
N ASP A 177 -11.06 2.28 -3.02
CA ASP A 177 -11.35 2.88 -1.72
C ASP A 177 -10.05 3.15 -0.96
N VAL A 178 -9.55 4.38 -1.06
CA VAL A 178 -8.26 4.80 -0.51
C VAL A 178 -8.42 6.00 0.41
N HIS A 179 -8.04 5.81 1.67
CA HIS A 179 -7.94 6.88 2.66
C HIS A 179 -6.49 7.21 2.96
N SER A 180 -6.21 8.47 3.29
CA SER A 180 -4.87 8.96 3.56
C SER A 180 -4.81 9.77 4.85
N VAL A 181 -3.71 9.62 5.59
CA VAL A 181 -3.29 10.52 6.67
C VAL A 181 -1.87 10.98 6.37
N ILE A 182 -1.59 12.27 6.54
CA ILE A 182 -0.29 12.85 6.24
C ILE A 182 0.30 13.45 7.52
N VAL A 183 1.52 13.02 7.87
CA VAL A 183 2.38 13.70 8.83
C VAL A 183 3.36 14.57 8.05
N GLU A 184 3.30 15.88 8.23
CA GLU A 184 4.15 16.84 7.53
C GLU A 184 5.04 17.59 8.52
N LYS A 185 6.09 18.27 8.03
CA LYS A 185 6.94 19.17 8.83
C LYS A 185 7.78 18.44 9.89
N THR A 186 8.02 17.14 9.70
CA THR A 186 8.70 16.26 10.68
C THR A 186 10.18 16.58 10.90
N ILE A 187 10.77 17.52 10.14
CA ILE A 187 12.15 17.99 10.34
C ILE A 187 12.23 19.50 10.65
N LEU A 188 11.10 20.18 10.87
CA LEU A 188 11.05 21.64 11.09
C LEU A 188 11.09 22.03 12.58
N GLY A 189 11.53 21.12 13.46
CA GLY A 189 11.65 21.31 14.90
C GLY A 189 10.85 20.28 15.69
N GLU A 190 11.31 19.96 16.90
CA GLU A 190 10.76 18.89 17.73
C GLU A 190 9.28 19.12 18.09
N ASP A 191 8.92 20.33 18.52
CA ASP A 191 7.53 20.67 18.84
C ASP A 191 6.60 20.61 17.62
N VAL A 192 7.12 20.93 16.44
CA VAL A 192 6.36 20.87 15.18
C VAL A 192 6.14 19.40 14.77
N ASP A 193 7.18 18.57 14.82
CA ASP A 193 7.09 17.13 14.54
C ASP A 193 6.12 16.44 15.52
N ARG A 194 6.26 16.72 16.82
CA ARG A 194 5.41 16.15 17.86
C ARG A 194 3.93 16.48 17.64
N ARG A 195 3.59 17.76 17.44
CA ARG A 195 2.20 18.17 17.18
C ARG A 195 1.63 17.54 15.91
N ALA A 196 2.43 17.51 14.83
CA ALA A 196 2.00 16.89 13.57
C ALA A 196 1.69 15.40 13.74
N ARG A 197 2.47 14.67 14.54
CA ARG A 197 2.23 13.26 14.87
C ARG A 197 1.00 13.06 15.75
N GLU A 198 0.81 13.92 16.74
CA GLU A 198 -0.38 13.90 17.62
C GLU A 198 -1.66 14.09 16.80
N ASP A 199 -1.70 15.11 15.94
CA ASP A 199 -2.85 15.41 15.08
C ASP A 199 -3.14 14.27 14.10
N ALA A 200 -2.10 13.76 13.43
CA ALA A 200 -2.22 12.63 12.51
C ALA A 200 -2.67 11.35 13.23
N THR A 201 -2.20 11.11 14.45
CA THR A 201 -2.63 9.96 15.27
C THR A 201 -4.11 10.07 15.63
N GLN A 202 -4.60 11.26 15.99
CA GLN A 202 -6.02 11.48 16.24
C GLN A 202 -6.86 11.30 14.96
N GLN A 203 -6.38 11.77 13.80
CA GLN A 203 -7.05 11.53 12.53
C GLN A 203 -7.11 10.03 12.20
N ALA A 204 -5.99 9.32 12.37
CA ALA A 204 -5.88 7.89 12.10
C ALA A 204 -6.80 7.05 13.00
N THR A 205 -6.92 7.39 14.29
CA THR A 205 -7.82 6.70 15.22
C THR A 205 -9.30 6.92 14.87
N ARG A 206 -9.70 8.15 14.49
CA ARG A 206 -11.05 8.42 13.97
C ARG A 206 -11.33 7.65 12.67
N LEU A 207 -10.35 7.56 11.78
CA LEU A 207 -10.48 6.78 10.55
C LEU A 207 -10.63 5.27 10.84
N ALA A 208 -9.91 4.75 11.83
CA ALA A 208 -10.08 3.36 12.26
C ALA A 208 -11.51 3.09 12.76
N ASP A 209 -12.12 4.04 13.47
CA ASP A 209 -13.53 3.94 13.90
C ASP A 209 -14.48 3.89 12.70
N SER A 210 -14.32 4.80 11.71
CA SER A 210 -15.17 4.80 10.53
C SER A 210 -15.00 3.56 9.66
N VAL A 211 -13.76 3.11 9.43
CA VAL A 211 -13.48 1.93 8.60
C VAL A 211 -14.02 0.66 9.25
N SER A 212 -13.91 0.53 10.58
CA SER A 212 -14.48 -0.61 11.30
C SER A 212 -16.00 -0.70 11.12
N LEU A 213 -16.70 0.43 11.22
CA LEU A 213 -18.15 0.50 11.03
C LEU A 213 -18.56 0.15 9.59
N THR A 214 -17.85 0.66 8.58
CA THR A 214 -18.13 0.36 7.17
C THR A 214 -18.01 -1.13 6.86
N LEU A 215 -17.00 -1.80 7.40
CA LEU A 215 -16.76 -3.23 7.15
C LEU A 215 -17.70 -4.16 7.93
N GLN A 216 -18.27 -3.68 9.04
CA GLN A 216 -19.26 -4.39 9.85
C GLN A 216 -20.70 -4.17 9.33
N ALA A 217 -20.94 -3.16 8.51
CA ALA A 217 -22.26 -2.95 7.90
C ALA A 217 -22.62 -4.14 6.99
N PRO A 218 -23.87 -4.64 7.01
CA PRO A 218 -24.31 -5.68 6.09
C PRO A 218 -24.04 -5.21 4.66
N ARG A 219 -23.25 -5.96 3.89
CA ARG A 219 -23.14 -5.72 2.45
C ARG A 219 -24.55 -5.91 1.90
N LEU A 220 -25.23 -4.83 1.55
CA LEU A 220 -26.48 -4.90 0.81
C LEU A 220 -26.12 -5.59 -0.51
N HIS A 221 -26.44 -6.88 -0.63
CA HIS A 221 -26.47 -7.56 -1.90
C HIS A 221 -27.53 -6.86 -2.74
N ILE A 222 -27.09 -5.86 -3.50
CA ILE A 222 -27.83 -5.44 -4.67
C ILE A 222 -27.58 -6.56 -5.67
N ASP A 223 -28.46 -7.56 -5.67
CA ASP A 223 -28.62 -8.45 -6.80
C ASP A 223 -28.92 -7.57 -8.00
N SER A 224 -27.89 -7.29 -8.81
CA SER A 224 -28.07 -6.74 -10.15
C SER A 224 -28.61 -7.87 -11.02
N ALA A 225 -29.89 -8.17 -10.84
CA ALA A 225 -30.69 -8.87 -11.83
C ALA A 225 -30.89 -7.91 -13.01
N ARG A 226 -30.09 -8.09 -14.08
CA ARG A 226 -30.49 -8.07 -15.50
C ARG A 226 -29.27 -8.18 -16.41
#